data_AF-A0A813YS91-F1
#
_entry.id   AF-A0A813YS91-F1
#
_cell.length_a   1.000
_cell.length_b   1.000
_cell.length_c   1.000
_cell.angle_alpha   90.00
_cell.angle_beta   90.00
_cell.angle_gamma   90.00
#
_symmetry.space_group_name_H-M   'P 1'
#
loop_
_entity.id
_entity.type
_entity.pdbx_description
1 polymer ?
#
loop_
_entity_poly.entity_id
_entity_poly.type
_entity_poly.pdbx_seq_one_letter_code
_entity_poly.pdbx_strand_id
1 'polypeptide(L)'
;LEKEIDNLTEKVKQEEFEKVKNQYLNQSSESNRVGEEIVKATLKLCILEISKGMIDNASIHFENLKDDNKIDQVLKSVYDDFGQLNQLKNIVNFIKKLPRCSQHAQAFSFLFEMIKSRNHFDHPNILPVFNSIVLFSECIGNQTIQQLKTDLVTNLANNIRIGNSDLIISFARESESNSNILNDYLYEIVKNTYLKNFANFEKTLNFIEDLPWLLHWFEGYNSLFYTMKNNCHLDSRQFVKLAHRVKEAINQPNEASVINQLKKAFVNLKNQFPKGVLAIL
;
A
#
# COMPACT_ATOMS: atom_id res chain seq x y z
N LEU A 1 1.58 22.22 80.59
CA LEU A 1 0.42 21.30 80.58
C LEU A 1 -0.50 21.52 79.39
N GLU A 2 -1.49 22.41 79.37
CA GLU A 2 -2.39 22.57 78.17
C GLU A 2 -1.61 22.87 76.88
N LYS A 3 -0.73 23.87 76.88
CA LYS A 3 0.14 24.20 75.73
C LYS A 3 1.07 23.06 75.28
N GLU A 4 1.46 22.16 76.18
CA GLU A 4 2.31 21.01 75.83
C GLU A 4 1.48 19.86 75.24
N ILE A 5 0.27 19.67 75.77
CA ILE A 5 -0.70 18.70 75.24
C ILE A 5 -1.12 19.11 73.82
N ASP A 6 -1.36 20.41 73.59
CA ASP A 6 -1.69 20.92 72.25
C ASP A 6 -0.54 20.71 71.25
N ASN A 7 0.70 21.05 71.65
CA ASN A 7 1.89 20.82 70.81
C ASN A 7 2.14 19.34 70.49
N LEU A 8 1.93 18.45 71.47
CA LEU A 8 2.04 17.00 71.28
C LEU A 8 0.95 16.49 70.34
N THR A 9 -0.28 16.99 70.48
CA THR A 9 -1.41 16.62 69.63
C THR A 9 -1.20 17.06 68.19
N GLU A 10 -0.64 18.26 67.98
CA GLU A 10 -0.35 18.79 66.64
C GLU A 10 0.77 18.02 65.94
N LYS A 11 1.83 17.64 66.67
CA LYS A 11 2.90 16.76 66.18
C LYS A 11 2.38 15.39 65.78
N VAL A 12 1.56 14.75 66.62
CA VAL A 12 0.99 13.42 66.32
C VAL A 12 0.12 13.49 65.06
N LYS A 13 -0.70 14.53 64.90
CA LYS A 13 -1.51 14.74 63.67
C LYS A 13 -0.64 14.93 62.43
N GLN A 14 0.46 15.68 62.53
CA GLN A 14 1.40 15.86 61.43
C GLN A 14 2.12 14.56 61.04
N GLU A 15 2.57 13.79 62.03
CA GLU A 15 3.22 12.49 61.80
C GLU A 15 2.25 11.48 61.17
N GLU A 16 1.00 11.42 61.63
CA GLU A 16 -0.04 10.59 61.03
C GLU A 16 -0.38 11.03 59.60
N PHE A 17 -0.46 12.34 59.33
CA PHE A 17 -0.72 12.88 57.99
C PHE A 17 0.40 12.51 57.01
N GLU A 18 1.67 12.71 57.38
CA GLU A 18 2.79 12.35 56.52
C GLU A 18 2.89 10.83 56.31
N LYS A 19 2.50 10.02 57.30
CA LYS A 19 2.43 8.55 57.15
C LYS A 19 1.37 8.12 56.14
N VAL A 20 0.17 8.70 56.21
CA VAL A 20 -0.93 8.42 55.26
C VAL A 20 -0.57 8.91 53.85
N LYS A 21 0.03 10.10 53.74
CA LYS A 21 0.49 10.67 52.46
C LYS A 21 1.56 9.78 51.81
N ASN A 22 2.54 9.30 52.57
CA ASN A 22 3.56 8.39 52.05
C ASN A 22 2.97 7.02 51.63
N GLN A 23 2.00 6.49 52.37
CA GLN A 23 1.27 5.28 51.96
C GLN A 23 0.51 5.49 50.66
N TYR A 24 -0.18 6.63 50.52
CA TYR A 24 -0.90 6.98 49.28
C TYR A 24 0.05 7.14 48.09
N LEU A 25 1.18 7.83 48.27
CA LEU A 25 2.20 7.99 47.23
C LEU A 25 2.77 6.65 46.79
N ASN A 26 3.08 5.74 47.73
CA ASN A 26 3.57 4.40 47.41
C ASN A 26 2.51 3.59 46.65
N GLN A 27 1.25 3.59 47.10
CA GLN A 27 0.15 2.90 46.39
C GLN A 27 -0.09 3.47 44.99
N SER A 28 -0.04 4.80 44.84
CA SER A 28 -0.16 5.46 43.54
C SER A 28 1.00 5.05 42.62
N SER A 29 2.24 5.02 43.12
CA SER A 29 3.39 4.59 42.33
C SER A 29 3.30 3.13 41.89
N GLU A 30 2.83 2.25 42.77
CA GLU A 30 2.67 0.82 42.46
C GLU A 30 1.51 0.59 41.48
N SER A 31 0.40 1.31 41.65
CA SER A 31 -0.72 1.27 40.70
C SER A 31 -0.31 1.76 39.31
N ASN A 32 0.54 2.80 39.23
CA ASN A 32 1.09 3.28 37.97
C ASN A 32 2.00 2.22 37.32
N ARG A 33 2.87 1.57 38.12
CA ARG A 33 3.75 0.49 37.65
C ARG A 33 2.96 -0.69 37.07
N VAL A 34 1.94 -1.15 37.78
CA VAL A 34 1.05 -2.23 37.31
C VAL A 34 0.31 -1.81 36.04
N GLY A 35 -0.18 -0.56 35.96
CA GLY A 35 -0.80 0.00 34.77
C GLY A 35 0.14 -0.06 33.55
N GLU A 36 1.40 0.35 33.71
CA GLU A 36 2.41 0.26 32.64
C GLU A 36 2.69 -1.18 32.20
N GLU A 37 2.75 -2.12 33.13
CA GLU A 37 2.95 -3.55 32.82
C GLU A 37 1.76 -4.12 32.02
N ILE A 38 0.53 -3.76 32.38
CA ILE A 38 -0.69 -4.17 31.64
C ILE A 38 -0.67 -3.60 30.22
N VAL A 39 -0.29 -2.33 30.05
CA VAL A 39 -0.17 -1.70 28.72
C VAL A 39 0.88 -2.43 27.88
N LYS A 40 2.06 -2.72 28.46
CA LYS A 40 3.11 -3.48 27.78
C LYS A 40 2.66 -4.89 27.40
N ALA A 41 1.95 -5.58 28.28
CA ALA A 41 1.43 -6.93 28.03
C ALA A 41 0.37 -6.92 26.91
N THR A 42 -0.56 -5.96 26.95
CA THR A 42 -1.59 -5.79 25.93
C THR A 42 -0.99 -5.49 24.55
N LEU A 43 0.03 -4.63 24.51
CA LEU A 43 0.74 -4.32 23.27
C LEU A 43 1.45 -5.55 22.69
N LYS A 44 2.11 -6.35 23.53
CA LYS A 44 2.74 -7.61 23.10
C LYS A 44 1.73 -8.63 22.58
N LEU A 45 0.57 -8.75 23.23
CA LEU A 45 -0.51 -9.64 22.76
C LEU A 45 -1.01 -9.21 21.38
N CYS A 46 -1.31 -7.92 21.22
CA CYS A 46 -1.73 -7.36 19.93
C CYS A 46 -0.73 -7.69 18.80
N ILE A 47 0.56 -7.44 19.02
CA ILE A 47 1.63 -7.74 18.05
C ILE A 47 1.67 -9.24 17.70
N LEU A 48 1.63 -10.11 18.71
CA LEU A 48 1.67 -11.56 18.52
C LEU A 48 0.46 -12.06 17.73
N GLU A 49 -0.72 -11.51 17.99
CA GLU A 49 -1.95 -11.92 17.31
C GLU A 49 -1.98 -11.48 15.84
N ILE A 50 -1.50 -10.28 15.54
CA ILE A 50 -1.31 -9.85 14.14
C ILE A 50 -0.36 -10.81 13.43
N SER A 51 0.78 -11.18 14.06
CA SER A 51 1.74 -12.12 13.47
C SER A 51 1.16 -13.51 13.17
N LYS A 52 0.13 -13.91 13.91
CA LYS A 52 -0.57 -15.20 13.75
C LYS A 52 -1.83 -15.11 12.89
N GLY A 53 -2.18 -13.93 12.37
CA GLY A 53 -3.40 -13.70 11.59
C GLY A 53 -4.68 -13.70 12.42
N MET A 54 -4.59 -13.57 13.75
CA MET A 54 -5.75 -13.46 14.65
C MET A 54 -6.22 -12.01 14.74
N ILE A 55 -6.70 -11.48 13.61
CA ILE A 55 -6.91 -10.04 13.42
C ILE A 55 -8.01 -9.47 14.31
N ASP A 56 -9.10 -10.20 14.54
CA ASP A 56 -10.21 -9.73 15.38
C ASP A 56 -9.77 -9.54 16.85
N ASN A 57 -8.99 -10.48 17.38
CA ASN A 57 -8.43 -10.35 18.73
C ASN A 57 -7.46 -9.18 18.81
N ALA A 58 -6.57 -9.05 17.82
CA ALA A 58 -5.59 -7.97 17.78
C ALA A 58 -6.26 -6.58 17.80
N SER A 59 -7.38 -6.44 17.07
CA SER A 59 -8.18 -5.20 17.04
C SER A 59 -8.75 -4.89 18.42
N ILE A 60 -9.33 -5.89 19.11
CA ILE A 60 -9.87 -5.73 20.47
C ILE A 60 -8.76 -5.30 21.44
N HIS A 61 -7.59 -5.95 21.37
CA HIS A 61 -6.47 -5.59 22.24
C HIS A 61 -5.93 -4.19 21.94
N PHE A 62 -5.89 -3.77 20.67
CA PHE A 62 -5.48 -2.41 20.31
C PHE A 62 -6.48 -1.36 20.82
N GLU A 63 -7.79 -1.59 20.65
CA GLU A 63 -8.83 -0.70 21.18
C GLU A 63 -8.74 -0.54 22.71
N ASN A 64 -8.41 -1.62 23.41
CA ASN A 64 -8.23 -1.61 24.87
C ASN A 64 -7.04 -0.76 25.33
N LEU A 65 -6.05 -0.47 24.47
CA LEU A 65 -4.96 0.44 24.79
C LEU A 65 -5.45 1.89 24.94
N LYS A 66 -6.55 2.26 24.26
CA LYS A 66 -7.11 3.63 24.23
C LYS A 66 -6.08 4.71 23.87
N ASP A 67 -5.03 4.35 23.14
CA ASP A 67 -3.94 5.23 22.74
C ASP A 67 -3.60 4.98 21.26
N ASP A 68 -4.22 5.77 20.38
CA ASP A 68 -4.05 5.68 18.93
C ASP A 68 -2.57 5.90 18.52
N ASN A 69 -1.78 6.61 19.33
CA ASN A 69 -0.37 6.88 19.04
C ASN A 69 0.50 5.62 19.11
N LYS A 70 -0.02 4.51 19.65
CA LYS A 70 0.69 3.23 19.71
C LYS A 70 0.68 2.47 18.39
N ILE A 71 -0.08 2.92 17.40
CA ILE A 71 -0.21 2.20 16.14
C ILE A 71 1.12 2.02 15.42
N ASP A 72 1.94 3.06 15.35
CA ASP A 72 3.25 3.02 14.71
C ASP A 72 4.18 2.03 15.42
N GLN A 73 4.10 1.97 16.75
CA GLN A 73 4.85 1.00 17.56
C GLN A 73 4.42 -0.45 17.27
N VAL A 74 3.11 -0.70 17.19
CA VAL A 74 2.56 -2.02 16.88
C VAL A 74 2.99 -2.44 15.47
N LEU A 75 2.77 -1.58 14.48
CA LEU A 75 3.10 -1.87 13.08
C LEU A 75 4.60 -2.11 12.89
N LYS A 76 5.45 -1.27 13.50
CA LYS A 76 6.90 -1.45 13.46
C LYS A 76 7.31 -2.79 14.05
N SER A 77 6.79 -3.15 15.22
CA SER A 77 7.17 -4.41 15.89
C SER A 77 6.71 -5.63 15.08
N VAL A 78 5.47 -5.63 14.56
CA VAL A 78 5.00 -6.74 13.70
C VAL A 78 5.87 -6.86 12.45
N TYR A 79 6.19 -5.73 11.82
CA TYR A 79 6.99 -5.70 10.61
C TYR A 79 8.44 -6.14 10.84
N ASP A 80 9.05 -5.71 11.94
CA ASP A 80 10.45 -5.97 12.26
C ASP A 80 10.67 -7.38 12.81
N ASP A 81 9.82 -7.78 13.75
CA ASP A 81 10.07 -8.96 14.59
C ASP A 81 9.48 -10.24 14.01
N PHE A 82 8.45 -10.15 13.15
CA PHE A 82 7.66 -11.33 12.73
C PHE A 82 7.66 -11.61 11.22
N GLY A 83 8.57 -10.97 10.49
CA GLY A 83 8.83 -11.28 9.08
C GLY A 83 8.18 -10.28 8.14
N GLN A 84 8.82 -9.11 8.08
CA GLN A 84 8.75 -8.01 7.12
C GLN A 84 7.74 -8.17 5.98
N LEU A 85 7.84 -9.26 5.21
CA LEU A 85 7.10 -9.42 3.97
C LEU A 85 6.08 -10.58 3.96
N ASN A 86 6.27 -11.61 4.79
CA ASN A 86 5.34 -12.76 4.86
C ASN A 86 4.05 -12.42 5.62
N GLN A 87 4.13 -11.45 6.55
CA GLN A 87 3.00 -11.03 7.39
C GLN A 87 2.29 -9.77 6.88
N LEU A 88 2.70 -9.26 5.72
CA LEU A 88 2.17 -8.01 5.18
C LEU A 88 0.65 -8.04 5.00
N LYS A 89 0.10 -9.20 4.61
CA LYS A 89 -1.35 -9.43 4.51
C LYS A 89 -2.04 -9.27 5.87
N ASN A 90 -1.45 -9.81 6.93
CA ASN A 90 -2.00 -9.71 8.28
C ASN A 90 -1.95 -8.27 8.80
N ILE A 91 -0.84 -7.56 8.55
CA ILE A 91 -0.73 -6.14 8.86
C ILE A 91 -1.83 -5.35 8.15
N VAL A 92 -2.00 -5.53 6.84
CA VAL A 92 -3.05 -4.85 6.06
C VAL A 92 -4.44 -5.17 6.61
N ASN A 93 -4.72 -6.42 6.92
CA ASN A 93 -6.01 -6.83 7.47
C ASN A 93 -6.27 -6.20 8.85
N PHE A 94 -5.26 -6.11 9.69
CA PHE A 94 -5.34 -5.40 10.97
C PHE A 94 -5.65 -3.92 10.75
N ILE A 95 -4.92 -3.25 9.85
CA ILE A 95 -5.18 -1.83 9.56
C ILE A 95 -6.63 -1.62 9.11
N LYS A 96 -7.16 -2.47 8.23
CA LYS A 96 -8.56 -2.40 7.76
C LYS A 96 -9.62 -2.62 8.84
N LYS A 97 -9.25 -3.20 9.97
CA LYS A 97 -10.16 -3.46 11.10
C LYS A 97 -10.18 -2.32 12.12
N LEU A 98 -9.32 -1.33 11.96
CA LEU A 98 -9.27 -0.20 12.88
C LEU A 98 -10.56 0.63 12.80
N PRO A 99 -11.10 1.08 13.93
CA PRO A 99 -12.42 1.71 13.96
C PRO A 99 -12.46 3.13 13.36
N ARG A 100 -11.33 3.84 13.23
CA ARG A 100 -11.31 5.26 12.85
C ARG A 100 -10.56 5.52 11.55
N CYS A 101 -11.09 6.40 10.69
CA CYS A 101 -10.40 6.88 9.49
C CYS A 101 -9.00 7.46 9.78
N SER A 102 -8.82 8.21 10.87
CA SER A 102 -7.53 8.77 11.26
C SER A 102 -6.48 7.68 11.54
N GLN A 103 -6.89 6.56 12.12
CA GLN A 103 -6.01 5.42 12.38
C GLN A 103 -5.62 4.74 11.06
N HIS A 104 -6.57 4.56 10.11
CA HIS A 104 -6.25 4.09 8.76
C HIS A 104 -5.22 4.99 8.07
N ALA A 105 -5.42 6.31 8.14
CA ALA A 105 -4.56 7.30 7.54
C ALA A 105 -3.12 7.20 8.04
N GLN A 106 -2.95 7.20 9.36
CA GLN A 106 -1.66 7.07 10.00
C GLN A 106 -1.01 5.72 9.69
N ALA A 107 -1.74 4.63 9.86
CA ALA A 107 -1.22 3.28 9.72
C ALA A 107 -0.74 2.95 8.31
N PHE A 108 -1.54 3.29 7.29
CA PHE A 108 -1.17 3.06 5.90
C PHE A 108 0.00 3.94 5.46
N SER A 109 0.03 5.20 5.91
CA SER A 109 1.17 6.10 5.67
C SER A 109 2.45 5.55 6.29
N PHE A 110 2.38 5.13 7.56
CA PHE A 110 3.52 4.55 8.27
C PHE A 110 4.02 3.26 7.64
N LEU A 111 3.11 2.32 7.31
CA LEU A 111 3.47 1.06 6.65
C LEU A 111 4.16 1.29 5.30
N PHE A 112 3.68 2.26 4.51
CA PHE A 112 4.31 2.60 3.25
C PHE A 112 5.73 3.13 3.43
N GLU A 113 5.96 4.06 4.37
CA GLU A 113 7.30 4.60 4.63
C GLU A 113 8.27 3.51 5.12
N MET A 114 7.77 2.52 5.87
CA MET A 114 8.57 1.34 6.23
C MET A 114 8.95 0.49 5.01
N ILE A 115 7.99 0.18 4.13
CA ILE A 115 8.27 -0.55 2.88
C ILE A 115 9.30 0.21 2.04
N LYS A 116 9.14 1.53 1.94
CA LYS A 116 10.01 2.42 1.17
C LYS A 116 11.43 2.45 1.70
N SER A 117 11.58 2.73 3.00
CA SER A 117 12.89 2.83 3.66
C SER A 117 13.69 1.53 3.61
N ARG A 118 13.03 0.38 3.46
CA ARG A 118 13.68 -0.94 3.36
C ARG A 118 13.82 -1.47 1.94
N ASN A 119 13.39 -0.70 0.94
CA ASN A 119 13.45 -1.09 -0.47
C ASN A 119 12.74 -2.42 -0.77
N HIS A 120 11.65 -2.72 -0.06
CA HIS A 120 10.90 -3.98 -0.21
C HIS A 120 9.85 -3.95 -1.32
N PHE A 121 9.94 -3.00 -2.26
CA PHE A 121 8.97 -2.81 -3.34
C PHE A 121 8.98 -3.93 -4.39
N ASP A 122 9.98 -4.80 -4.35
CA ASP A 122 10.13 -5.99 -5.19
C ASP A 122 9.33 -7.19 -4.66
N HIS A 123 8.72 -7.10 -3.47
CA HIS A 123 8.06 -8.24 -2.84
C HIS A 123 6.60 -8.46 -3.31
N PRO A 124 6.16 -9.73 -3.50
CA PRO A 124 4.80 -10.08 -3.94
C PRO A 124 3.64 -9.38 -3.23
N ASN A 125 3.78 -9.29 -1.92
CA ASN A 125 2.70 -8.81 -1.06
C ASN A 125 2.50 -7.29 -1.11
N ILE A 126 3.35 -6.55 -1.81
CA ILE A 126 3.29 -5.08 -1.90
C ILE A 126 2.03 -4.60 -2.62
N LEU A 127 1.62 -5.25 -3.70
CA LEU A 127 0.46 -4.83 -4.49
C LEU A 127 -0.86 -4.84 -3.69
N PRO A 128 -1.15 -5.88 -2.87
CA PRO A 128 -2.26 -5.85 -1.92
C PRO A 128 -2.25 -4.67 -0.93
N VAL A 129 -1.07 -4.24 -0.44
CA VAL A 129 -0.94 -3.06 0.43
C VAL A 129 -1.39 -1.82 -0.33
N PHE A 130 -0.86 -1.62 -1.53
CA PHE A 130 -1.19 -0.45 -2.34
C PHE A 130 -2.67 -0.38 -2.72
N ASN A 131 -3.26 -1.50 -3.11
CA ASN A 131 -4.70 -1.56 -3.36
C ASN A 131 -5.49 -1.12 -2.11
N SER A 132 -5.03 -1.54 -0.93
CA SER A 132 -5.66 -1.16 0.34
C SER A 132 -5.48 0.33 0.64
N ILE A 133 -4.29 0.90 0.42
CA ILE A 133 -4.05 2.35 0.57
C ILE A 133 -5.02 3.16 -0.31
N VAL A 134 -5.19 2.77 -1.57
CA VAL A 134 -6.10 3.48 -2.49
C VAL A 134 -7.55 3.37 -2.06
N LEU A 135 -8.00 2.21 -1.58
CA LEU A 135 -9.36 2.05 -1.06
C LEU A 135 -9.66 2.96 0.15
N PHE A 136 -8.64 3.33 0.93
CA PHE A 136 -8.76 4.23 2.08
C PHE A 136 -8.34 5.67 1.75
N SER A 137 -8.35 6.04 0.47
CA SER A 137 -7.96 7.37 -0.01
C SER A 137 -8.75 8.50 0.65
N GLU A 138 -10.03 8.28 0.93
CA GLU A 138 -10.85 9.31 1.57
C GLU A 138 -10.39 9.62 3.00
N CYS A 139 -9.80 8.64 3.70
CA CYS A 139 -9.26 8.84 5.04
C CYS A 139 -7.83 9.42 5.04
N ILE A 140 -6.97 9.04 4.10
CA ILE A 140 -5.52 9.35 4.11
C ILE A 140 -5.20 10.81 3.70
N GLY A 141 -6.12 11.46 3.00
CA GLY A 141 -5.96 12.83 2.51
C GLY A 141 -5.18 12.90 1.19
N ASN A 142 -5.64 13.79 0.30
CA ASN A 142 -5.26 13.80 -1.12
C ASN A 142 -3.74 13.93 -1.39
N GLN A 143 -3.01 14.72 -0.61
CA GLN A 143 -1.60 14.99 -0.89
C GLN A 143 -0.72 13.75 -0.64
N THR A 144 -0.87 13.10 0.52
CA THR A 144 -0.16 11.86 0.86
C THR A 144 -0.43 10.80 -0.18
N ILE A 145 -1.69 10.64 -0.59
CA ILE A 145 -2.09 9.67 -1.60
C ILE A 145 -1.40 9.91 -2.95
N GLN A 146 -1.30 11.16 -3.40
CA GLN A 146 -0.63 11.45 -4.67
C GLN A 146 0.86 11.09 -4.62
N GLN A 147 1.52 11.31 -3.48
CA GLN A 147 2.91 10.91 -3.29
C GLN A 147 3.06 9.39 -3.29
N LEU A 148 2.20 8.68 -2.56
CA LEU A 148 2.14 7.21 -2.53
C LEU A 148 1.95 6.62 -3.93
N LYS A 149 1.04 7.21 -4.71
CA LYS A 149 0.77 6.83 -6.09
C LYS A 149 2.00 7.01 -6.98
N THR A 150 2.67 8.15 -6.85
CA THR A 150 3.86 8.47 -7.66
C THR A 150 4.99 7.49 -7.38
N ASP A 151 5.25 7.20 -6.11
CA ASP A 151 6.28 6.25 -5.70
C ASP A 151 5.95 4.82 -6.15
N LEU A 152 4.69 4.39 -6.03
CA LEU A 152 4.22 3.10 -6.54
C LEU A 152 4.51 2.95 -8.04
N VAL A 153 4.03 3.90 -8.84
CA VAL A 153 4.20 3.88 -10.30
C VAL A 153 5.67 3.83 -10.66
N THR A 154 6.50 4.62 -9.98
CA THR A 154 7.94 4.65 -10.21
C THR A 154 8.57 3.29 -9.94
N ASN A 155 8.19 2.64 -8.84
CA ASN A 155 8.72 1.32 -8.47
C ASN A 155 8.24 0.20 -9.40
N LEU A 156 6.96 0.18 -9.77
CA LEU A 156 6.45 -0.81 -10.75
C LEU A 156 7.16 -0.66 -12.09
N ALA A 157 7.33 0.58 -12.56
CA ALA A 157 8.07 0.86 -13.77
C ALA A 157 9.54 0.43 -13.67
N ASN A 158 10.20 0.62 -12.52
CA ASN A 158 11.55 0.12 -12.27
C ASN A 158 11.63 -1.40 -12.37
N ASN A 159 10.70 -2.11 -11.70
CA ASN A 159 10.64 -3.56 -11.72
C ASN A 159 10.48 -4.12 -13.14
N ILE A 160 9.59 -3.51 -13.95
CA ILE A 160 9.44 -3.89 -15.36
C ILE A 160 10.74 -3.63 -16.14
N ARG A 161 11.40 -2.48 -15.91
CA ARG A 161 12.67 -2.15 -16.58
C ARG A 161 13.81 -3.09 -16.23
N ILE A 162 13.81 -3.73 -15.06
CA ILE A 162 14.83 -4.74 -14.70
C ILE A 162 14.40 -6.18 -15.02
N GLY A 163 13.19 -6.39 -15.55
CA GLY A 163 12.68 -7.70 -15.97
C GLY A 163 11.90 -8.46 -14.89
N ASN A 164 11.55 -7.79 -13.78
CA ASN A 164 10.81 -8.39 -12.66
C ASN A 164 9.30 -8.07 -12.75
N SER A 165 8.67 -8.35 -13.88
CA SER A 165 7.24 -8.05 -14.13
C SER A 165 6.26 -9.13 -13.68
N ASP A 166 6.72 -10.37 -13.47
CA ASP A 166 5.88 -11.55 -13.18
C ASP A 166 4.90 -11.32 -12.03
N LEU A 167 5.34 -10.57 -11.04
CA LEU A 167 4.61 -10.26 -9.83
C LEU A 167 3.43 -9.30 -10.06
N ILE A 168 3.63 -8.35 -10.97
CA ILE A 168 2.61 -7.39 -11.38
C ILE A 168 1.57 -8.13 -12.23
N ILE A 169 2.04 -9.05 -13.08
CA ILE A 169 1.20 -9.89 -13.93
C ILE A 169 0.38 -10.87 -13.08
N SER A 170 0.97 -11.53 -12.08
CA SER A 170 0.25 -12.44 -11.18
C SER A 170 -0.85 -11.70 -10.41
N PHE A 171 -0.57 -10.50 -9.91
CA PHE A 171 -1.57 -9.66 -9.28
C PHE A 171 -2.71 -9.26 -10.23
N ALA A 172 -2.38 -8.93 -11.49
CA ALA A 172 -3.38 -8.63 -12.52
C ALA A 172 -4.32 -9.82 -12.81
N ARG A 173 -3.85 -11.06 -12.60
CA ARG A 173 -4.62 -12.30 -12.78
C ARG A 173 -5.55 -12.58 -11.62
N GLU A 174 -5.10 -12.36 -10.39
CA GLU A 174 -5.86 -12.64 -9.16
C GLU A 174 -7.05 -11.70 -8.95
N SER A 175 -7.01 -10.51 -9.53
CA SER A 175 -8.09 -9.56 -9.45
C SER A 175 -9.24 -9.92 -10.41
N GLU A 176 -10.28 -10.57 -9.88
CA GLU A 176 -11.47 -11.00 -10.63
C GLU A 176 -12.34 -9.84 -11.18
N SER A 177 -12.07 -8.58 -10.83
CA SER A 177 -12.80 -7.42 -11.32
C SER A 177 -12.02 -6.62 -12.37
N ASN A 178 -12.71 -5.94 -13.28
CA ASN A 178 -12.15 -4.97 -14.21
C ASN A 178 -11.77 -3.62 -13.54
N SER A 179 -11.66 -3.55 -12.21
CA SER A 179 -11.61 -2.31 -11.42
C SER A 179 -10.40 -2.25 -10.50
N ASN A 180 -9.22 -2.56 -11.02
CA ASN A 180 -8.04 -2.78 -10.19
C ASN A 180 -7.14 -1.56 -10.27
N ILE A 181 -6.38 -1.31 -9.21
CA ILE A 181 -5.30 -0.31 -9.17
C ILE A 181 -4.27 -0.50 -10.31
N LEU A 182 -4.28 -1.62 -11.05
CA LEU A 182 -3.47 -1.70 -12.25
C LEU A 182 -4.08 -0.89 -13.40
N ASN A 183 -5.40 -0.93 -13.59
CA ASN A 183 -6.11 -0.23 -14.68
C ASN A 183 -5.96 1.27 -14.56
N ASP A 184 -6.20 1.80 -13.38
CA ASP A 184 -6.17 3.24 -13.13
C ASP A 184 -4.76 3.84 -13.30
N TYR A 185 -3.72 3.01 -13.29
CA TYR A 185 -2.32 3.44 -13.29
C TYR A 185 -1.52 2.90 -14.46
N LEU A 186 -2.10 2.04 -15.31
CA LEU A 186 -1.37 1.38 -16.39
C LEU A 186 -0.75 2.40 -17.35
N TYR A 187 -1.45 3.51 -17.60
CA TYR A 187 -0.91 4.61 -18.39
C TYR A 187 0.40 5.17 -17.83
N GLU A 188 0.40 5.54 -16.55
CA GLU A 188 1.59 6.10 -15.91
C GLU A 188 2.68 5.04 -15.75
N ILE A 189 2.35 3.77 -15.49
CA ILE A 189 3.33 2.68 -15.41
C ILE A 189 4.03 2.48 -16.76
N VAL A 190 3.27 2.39 -17.86
CA VAL A 190 3.82 2.20 -19.21
C VAL A 190 4.71 3.38 -19.61
N LYS A 191 4.22 4.60 -19.36
CA LYS A 191 4.96 5.84 -19.62
C LYS A 191 6.29 5.90 -18.84
N ASN A 192 6.26 5.58 -17.54
CA ASN A 192 7.44 5.56 -16.66
C ASN A 192 8.35 4.34 -16.88
N THR A 193 7.86 3.28 -17.51
CA THR A 193 8.70 2.14 -17.91
C THR A 193 9.48 2.51 -19.17
N TYR A 194 8.81 3.11 -20.16
CA TYR A 194 9.43 3.43 -21.43
C TYR A 194 10.46 4.57 -21.31
N LEU A 195 10.15 5.67 -20.60
CA LEU A 195 11.04 6.83 -20.35
C LEU A 195 11.81 7.35 -21.58
N LYS A 196 11.18 7.33 -22.75
CA LYS A 196 11.80 7.71 -24.03
C LYS A 196 13.02 6.86 -24.42
N ASN A 197 13.23 5.70 -23.81
CA ASN A 197 14.39 4.85 -24.06
C ASN A 197 13.99 3.62 -24.87
N PHE A 198 14.50 3.49 -26.10
CA PHE A 198 14.24 2.33 -26.94
C PHE A 198 14.70 1.00 -26.32
N ALA A 199 15.71 1.01 -25.45
CA ALA A 199 16.14 -0.20 -24.73
C ALA A 199 15.06 -0.76 -23.79
N ASN A 200 14.10 0.08 -23.39
CA ASN A 200 12.96 -0.35 -22.57
C ASN A 200 11.76 -0.79 -23.41
N PHE A 201 11.76 -0.56 -24.73
CA PHE A 201 10.60 -0.87 -25.58
C PHE A 201 10.15 -2.31 -25.45
N GLU A 202 11.08 -3.27 -25.63
CA GLU A 202 10.76 -4.71 -25.56
C GLU A 202 10.26 -5.10 -24.16
N LYS A 203 10.84 -4.52 -23.10
CA LYS A 203 10.40 -4.78 -21.72
C LYS A 203 9.00 -4.26 -21.47
N THR A 204 8.70 -3.04 -21.94
CA THR A 204 7.36 -2.45 -21.84
C THR A 204 6.35 -3.23 -22.67
N LEU A 205 6.70 -3.63 -23.89
CA LEU A 205 5.82 -4.37 -24.78
C LEU A 205 5.51 -5.76 -24.24
N ASN A 206 6.52 -6.53 -23.82
CA ASN A 206 6.35 -7.85 -23.24
C ASN A 206 5.48 -7.79 -21.98
N PHE A 207 5.74 -6.81 -21.10
CA PHE A 207 4.88 -6.59 -19.94
C PHE A 207 3.41 -6.41 -20.31
N ILE A 208 3.10 -5.60 -21.34
CA ILE A 208 1.73 -5.39 -21.80
C ILE A 208 1.13 -6.70 -22.35
N GLU A 209 1.90 -7.45 -23.15
CA GLU A 209 1.47 -8.72 -23.77
C GLU A 209 1.22 -9.83 -22.73
N ASP A 210 1.94 -9.82 -21.62
CA ASP A 210 1.80 -10.81 -20.54
C ASP A 210 0.61 -10.54 -19.61
N LEU A 211 -0.01 -9.35 -19.70
CA LEU A 211 -1.20 -9.03 -18.90
C LEU A 211 -2.38 -9.93 -19.30
N PRO A 212 -3.21 -10.35 -18.34
CA PRO A 212 -4.20 -11.40 -18.60
C PRO A 212 -5.47 -10.93 -19.34
N TRP A 213 -5.77 -9.63 -19.31
CA TRP A 213 -7.04 -9.12 -19.83
C TRP A 213 -6.82 -8.28 -21.08
N LEU A 214 -7.67 -8.49 -22.10
CA LEU A 214 -7.62 -7.72 -23.34
C LEU A 214 -7.81 -6.20 -23.13
N LEU A 215 -8.56 -5.81 -22.10
CA LEU A 215 -8.66 -4.41 -21.68
C LEU A 215 -7.28 -3.84 -21.28
N HIS A 216 -6.48 -4.62 -20.56
CA HIS A 216 -5.12 -4.23 -20.17
C HIS A 216 -4.22 -4.06 -21.39
N TRP A 217 -4.35 -4.94 -22.38
CA TRP A 217 -3.61 -4.80 -23.63
C TRP A 217 -3.97 -3.50 -24.35
N PHE A 218 -5.27 -3.18 -24.41
CA PHE A 218 -5.72 -1.94 -25.03
C PHE A 218 -5.12 -0.73 -24.33
N GLU A 219 -5.31 -0.63 -23.01
CA GLU A 219 -4.80 0.48 -22.21
C GLU A 219 -3.27 0.57 -22.30
N GLY A 220 -2.57 -0.56 -22.24
CA GLY A 220 -1.12 -0.64 -22.36
C GLY A 220 -0.61 -0.15 -23.72
N TYR A 221 -1.16 -0.66 -24.82
CA TYR A 221 -0.77 -0.23 -26.17
C TYR A 221 -1.14 1.22 -26.45
N ASN A 222 -2.31 1.67 -26.01
CA ASN A 222 -2.75 3.05 -26.14
C ASN A 222 -1.78 4.00 -25.41
N SER A 223 -1.37 3.61 -24.20
CA SER A 223 -0.39 4.34 -23.39
C SER A 223 0.99 4.37 -24.04
N LEU A 224 1.46 3.24 -24.56
CA LEU A 224 2.75 3.16 -25.25
C LEU A 224 2.74 3.97 -26.55
N PHE A 225 1.64 3.92 -27.31
CA PHE A 225 1.43 4.72 -28.51
C PHE A 225 1.56 6.21 -28.23
N TYR A 226 0.79 6.75 -27.27
CA TYR A 226 0.85 8.17 -26.94
C TYR A 226 2.20 8.57 -26.37
N THR A 227 2.82 7.70 -25.57
CA THR A 227 4.16 7.96 -25.04
C THR A 227 5.19 8.04 -26.17
N MET A 228 5.20 7.10 -27.11
CA MET A 228 6.11 7.12 -28.27
C MET A 228 5.84 8.31 -29.20
N LYS A 229 4.56 8.64 -29.42
CA LYS A 229 4.15 9.81 -30.20
C LYS A 229 4.64 11.12 -29.58
N ASN A 230 4.46 11.29 -28.27
CA ASN A 230 4.92 12.47 -27.53
C ASN A 230 6.46 12.56 -27.47
N ASN A 231 7.15 11.44 -27.66
CA ASN A 231 8.61 11.38 -27.78
C ASN A 231 9.11 11.51 -29.22
N CYS A 232 8.22 11.74 -30.19
CA CYS A 232 8.55 11.84 -31.62
C CYS A 232 9.20 10.58 -32.21
N HIS A 233 8.90 9.39 -31.67
CA HIS A 233 9.46 8.11 -32.12
C HIS A 233 8.64 7.43 -33.23
N LEU A 234 7.96 8.23 -34.06
CA LEU A 234 6.94 7.77 -35.01
C LEU A 234 7.50 6.93 -36.17
N ASP A 235 8.76 7.15 -36.56
CA ASP A 235 9.42 6.46 -37.67
C ASP A 235 10.30 5.28 -37.21
N SER A 236 10.21 4.91 -35.93
CA SER A 236 11.02 3.83 -35.37
C SER A 236 10.48 2.44 -35.75
N ARG A 237 11.38 1.45 -35.88
CA ARG A 237 10.98 0.03 -36.06
C ARG A 237 10.07 -0.45 -34.92
N GLN A 238 10.29 0.07 -33.72
CA GLN A 238 9.51 -0.19 -32.53
C GLN A 238 8.07 0.31 -32.70
N PHE A 239 7.86 1.47 -33.31
CA PHE A 239 6.52 2.02 -33.56
C PHE A 239 5.74 1.18 -34.57
N VAL A 240 6.42 0.68 -35.61
CA VAL A 240 5.86 -0.31 -36.55
C VAL A 240 5.51 -1.61 -35.84
N LYS A 241 6.40 -2.12 -34.97
CA LYS A 241 6.15 -3.33 -34.18
C LYS A 241 4.93 -3.17 -33.28
N LEU A 242 4.79 -2.04 -32.58
CA LEU A 242 3.59 -1.72 -31.79
C LEU A 242 2.33 -1.76 -32.66
N ALA A 243 2.37 -1.19 -33.85
CA ALA A 243 1.25 -1.18 -34.78
C ALA A 243 0.84 -2.61 -35.23
N HIS A 244 1.81 -3.51 -35.45
CA HIS A 244 1.53 -4.92 -35.71
C HIS A 244 0.84 -5.59 -34.52
N ARG A 245 1.29 -5.33 -33.29
CA ARG A 245 0.66 -5.90 -32.08
C ARG A 245 -0.76 -5.41 -31.87
N VAL A 246 -1.02 -4.12 -32.11
CA VAL A 246 -2.39 -3.57 -32.12
C VAL A 246 -3.26 -4.27 -33.17
N LYS A 247 -2.72 -4.54 -34.38
CA LYS A 247 -3.43 -5.29 -35.42
C LYS A 247 -3.72 -6.74 -35.01
N GLU A 248 -2.76 -7.43 -34.40
CA GLU A 248 -2.93 -8.79 -33.91
C GLU A 248 -3.99 -8.89 -32.81
N ALA A 249 -4.01 -7.93 -31.87
CA ALA A 249 -4.98 -7.90 -30.78
C ALA A 249 -6.44 -7.76 -31.26
N ILE A 250 -6.69 -7.10 -32.40
CA ILE A 250 -8.03 -7.03 -33.01
C ILE A 250 -8.56 -8.43 -33.40
N ASN A 251 -7.66 -9.34 -33.78
CA ASN A 251 -7.97 -10.64 -34.37
C ASN A 251 -8.01 -11.79 -33.36
N GLN A 252 -7.78 -11.52 -32.07
CA GLN A 252 -7.88 -12.53 -31.01
C GLN A 252 -9.32 -13.13 -30.95
N PRO A 253 -9.46 -14.47 -30.80
CA PRO A 253 -10.76 -15.16 -30.74
C PRO A 253 -11.55 -14.78 -29.47
N ASN A 254 -12.89 -14.74 -29.59
CA ASN A 254 -13.81 -14.15 -28.60
C ASN A 254 -14.64 -15.21 -27.85
N GLU A 255 -14.94 -14.97 -26.57
CA GLU A 255 -16.03 -15.65 -25.87
C GLU A 255 -17.19 -14.73 -25.38
N ALA A 256 -17.15 -13.39 -25.51
CA ALA A 256 -18.22 -12.51 -24.98
C ALA A 256 -18.45 -11.16 -25.69
N SER A 257 -19.60 -10.52 -25.44
CA SER A 257 -20.09 -9.27 -26.06
C SER A 257 -19.32 -7.99 -25.65
N VAL A 258 -18.76 -7.93 -24.44
CA VAL A 258 -17.88 -6.84 -23.94
C VAL A 258 -16.66 -6.66 -24.86
N ILE A 259 -16.23 -7.72 -25.53
CA ILE A 259 -15.07 -7.72 -26.44
C ILE A 259 -15.35 -6.90 -27.72
N ASN A 260 -16.60 -6.72 -28.14
CA ASN A 260 -16.91 -5.96 -29.35
C ASN A 260 -16.64 -4.45 -29.20
N GLN A 261 -16.85 -3.89 -28.00
CA GLN A 261 -16.52 -2.49 -27.73
C GLN A 261 -15.01 -2.28 -27.70
N LEU A 262 -14.26 -3.19 -27.08
CA LEU A 262 -12.80 -3.17 -27.07
C LEU A 262 -12.21 -3.32 -28.47
N LYS A 263 -12.76 -4.21 -29.32
CA LYS A 263 -12.33 -4.32 -30.72
C LYS A 263 -12.49 -3.02 -31.49
N LYS A 264 -13.60 -2.30 -31.30
CA LYS A 264 -13.78 -0.95 -31.89
C LYS A 264 -12.72 0.02 -31.37
N ALA A 265 -12.39 -0.04 -30.08
CA ALA A 265 -11.35 0.80 -29.49
C ALA A 265 -9.95 0.50 -30.10
N PHE A 266 -9.59 -0.78 -30.27
CA PHE A 266 -8.35 -1.17 -30.97
C PHE A 266 -8.33 -0.73 -32.43
N VAL A 267 -9.44 -0.86 -33.16
CA VAL A 267 -9.55 -0.35 -34.54
C VAL A 267 -9.34 1.16 -34.59
N ASN A 268 -9.95 1.89 -33.65
CA ASN A 268 -9.75 3.33 -33.53
C ASN A 268 -8.28 3.67 -33.23
N LEU A 269 -7.62 2.95 -32.31
CA LEU A 269 -6.20 3.13 -32.04
C LEU A 269 -5.33 2.82 -33.26
N LYS A 270 -5.60 1.71 -33.97
CA LYS A 270 -4.91 1.36 -35.22
C LYS A 270 -5.01 2.51 -36.22
N ASN A 271 -6.18 3.11 -36.39
CA ASN A 271 -6.38 4.19 -37.35
C ASN A 271 -5.67 5.50 -36.98
N GLN A 272 -5.10 5.62 -35.77
CA GLN A 272 -4.28 6.77 -35.37
C GLN A 272 -2.81 6.66 -35.82
N PHE A 273 -2.37 5.49 -36.30
CA PHE A 273 -1.00 5.34 -36.81
C PHE A 273 -0.82 6.10 -38.14
N PRO A 274 0.39 6.63 -38.43
CA PRO A 274 0.68 7.30 -39.70
C PRO A 274 0.41 6.40 -40.91
N LYS A 275 -0.03 7.00 -42.02
CA LYS A 275 -0.36 6.28 -43.26
C LYS A 275 0.77 5.36 -43.75
N GLY A 276 2.04 5.79 -43.62
CA GLY A 276 3.20 4.98 -44.00
C GLY A 276 3.33 3.69 -43.18
N VAL A 277 3.00 3.73 -41.89
CA VAL A 277 2.96 2.54 -41.03
C VAL A 277 1.76 1.68 -41.40
N LEU A 278 0.58 2.28 -41.60
CA LEU A 278 -0.63 1.55 -41.99
C LEU A 278 -0.48 0.80 -43.32
N ALA A 279 0.30 1.32 -44.25
CA ALA A 279 0.51 0.70 -45.56
C ALA A 279 1.31 -0.63 -45.50
N ILE A 280 2.05 -0.86 -44.41
CA ILE A 280 2.88 -2.06 -44.23
C ILE A 280 2.28 -3.04 -43.19
N LEU A 281 1.10 -2.74 -42.64
CA LEU A 281 0.39 -3.57 -41.66
C LEU A 281 -0.48 -4.64 -42.30
#